data_AF-A0A2R6ID16-F1
#
_entry.id   AF-A0A2R6ID16-F1
#
_cell.length_a   1.000
_cell.length_b   1.000
_cell.length_c   1.000
_cell.angle_alpha   90.00
_cell.angle_beta   90.00
_cell.angle_gamma   90.00
#
_symmetry.space_group_name_H-M   'P 1'
#
loop_
_entity.id
_entity.type
_entity.pdbx_description
1 polymer ?
#
loop_
_entity_poly.entity_id
_entity_poly.type
_entity_poly.pdbx_seq_one_letter_code
_entity_poly.pdbx_strand_id
1 'polypeptide(L)'
;MATGALRVLLRLTDFPFVGLALGDVGIAALELGFQCYFVPSGLALALTSGTISVVSRYTGAGRSADADFAIKRSLYLSVPITVGSWLFATDLVGLLTDDPRATELGAAYLRVVMLSLALRFWGMIAARALAGSPADPDPDLDSGPERGPVRPPGTRPSDRGRRPIRSGAVSTSARRTPAHGSSAPSRTGRARLVVH
;
A
#
# COMPACT_ATOMS: atom_id res chain seq x y z
N MET A 1 19.25 0.62 -1.75
CA MET A 1 20.69 0.47 -1.44
C MET A 1 21.31 1.75 -0.86
N ALA A 2 21.13 2.92 -1.50
CA ALA A 2 21.71 4.19 -1.02
C ALA A 2 21.35 4.60 0.43
N THR A 3 20.09 4.45 0.84
CA THR A 3 19.63 4.87 2.18
C THR A 3 20.22 4.06 3.34
N GLY A 4 20.62 2.82 3.08
CA GLY A 4 21.30 1.98 4.08
C GLY A 4 22.75 2.39 4.25
N ALA A 5 23.47 2.57 3.13
CA ALA A 5 24.86 3.04 3.14
C ALA A 5 25.02 4.40 3.82
N LEU A 6 24.11 5.34 3.53
CA LEU A 6 24.12 6.67 4.18
C LEU A 6 23.95 6.57 5.70
N ARG A 7 23.09 5.66 6.17
CA ARG A 7 22.89 5.43 7.62
C ARG A 7 24.14 4.86 8.29
N VAL A 8 24.81 3.92 7.63
CA VAL A 8 26.06 3.35 8.14
C VAL A 8 27.16 4.41 8.19
N LEU A 9 27.28 5.23 7.15
CA LEU A 9 28.27 6.31 7.11
C LEU A 9 28.02 7.35 8.22
N LEU A 10 26.75 7.75 8.39
CA LEU A 10 26.36 8.64 9.47
C LEU A 10 26.78 8.06 10.83
N ARG A 11 26.51 6.77 11.07
CA ARG A 11 26.91 6.09 12.32
C ARG A 11 28.41 6.03 12.52
N LEU A 12 29.16 5.72 11.45
CA LEU A 12 30.62 5.64 11.50
C LEU A 12 31.24 6.99 11.88
N THR A 13 30.64 8.10 11.47
CA THR A 13 31.09 9.45 11.82
C THR A 13 30.61 9.90 13.20
N ASP A 14 29.37 9.54 13.58
CA ASP A 14 28.73 10.01 14.81
C ASP A 14 29.38 9.44 16.06
N PHE A 15 29.70 8.14 16.09
CA PHE A 15 30.30 7.49 17.26
C PHE A 15 31.64 8.10 17.71
N PRO A 16 32.63 8.31 16.81
CA PRO A 16 33.87 9.00 17.17
C PRO A 16 33.62 10.45 17.64
N PHE A 17 32.70 11.16 16.99
CA PHE A 17 32.43 12.56 17.32
C PHE A 17 31.80 12.71 18.71
N VAL A 18 30.82 11.86 19.03
CA VAL A 18 30.19 11.80 20.36
C VAL A 18 31.19 11.30 21.40
N GLY A 19 32.02 10.31 21.07
CA GLY A 19 33.09 9.84 21.94
C GLY A 19 34.09 10.93 22.31
N LEU A 20 34.51 11.75 21.35
CA LEU A 20 35.42 12.89 21.59
C LEU A 20 34.75 14.01 22.39
N ALA A 21 33.47 14.26 22.19
CA ALA A 21 32.76 15.38 22.82
C ALA A 21 32.22 15.07 24.22
N LEU A 22 31.69 13.87 24.45
CA LEU A 22 30.97 13.48 25.67
C LEU A 22 31.58 12.25 26.38
N GLY A 23 32.60 11.61 25.81
CA GLY A 23 33.26 10.43 26.39
C GLY A 23 32.40 9.16 26.35
N ASP A 24 32.79 8.15 27.13
CA ASP A 24 32.14 6.84 27.16
C ASP A 24 30.66 6.90 27.53
N VAL A 25 30.29 7.78 28.47
CA VAL A 25 28.89 7.99 28.89
C VAL A 25 28.05 8.51 27.72
N GLY A 26 28.62 9.37 26.88
CA GLY A 26 27.93 9.88 25.68
C GLY A 26 27.65 8.79 24.65
N ILE A 27 28.63 7.90 24.41
CA ILE A 27 28.46 6.76 23.50
C ILE A 27 27.39 5.80 24.03
N ALA A 28 27.44 5.47 25.31
CA ALA A 28 26.45 4.61 25.96
C ALA A 28 25.04 5.22 25.86
N ALA A 29 24.90 6.51 26.14
CA ALA A 29 23.63 7.24 26.01
C ALA A 29 23.10 7.25 24.56
N LEU A 30 23.98 7.44 23.58
CA LEU A 30 23.64 7.41 22.15
C LEU A 30 23.11 6.03 21.75
N GLU A 31 23.74 4.96 22.21
CA GLU A 31 23.32 3.59 21.92
C GLU A 31 21.99 3.25 22.61
N LEU A 32 21.83 3.60 23.88
CA LEU A 32 20.57 3.43 24.63
C LEU A 32 19.41 4.17 23.97
N GLY A 33 19.62 5.43 23.59
CA GLY A 33 18.64 6.22 22.86
C GLY A 33 18.29 5.60 21.51
N PHE A 34 19.28 5.01 20.82
CA PHE A 34 19.02 4.31 19.56
C PHE A 34 18.26 2.99 19.73
N GLN A 35 18.51 2.22 20.79
CA GLN A 35 17.72 1.02 21.08
C GLN A 35 16.26 1.40 21.36
N CYS A 36 16.05 2.46 22.16
CA CYS A 36 14.70 2.99 22.43
C CYS A 36 14.00 3.49 21.17
N TYR A 37 14.73 3.96 20.15
CA TYR A 37 14.15 4.43 18.89
C TYR A 37 13.38 3.34 18.11
N PHE A 38 13.78 2.07 18.23
CA PHE A 38 13.13 0.99 17.48
C PHE A 38 11.67 0.76 17.86
N VAL A 39 11.31 1.00 19.12
CA VAL A 39 9.94 0.81 19.64
C VAL A 39 8.94 1.77 18.95
N PRO A 40 9.05 3.11 19.07
CA PRO A 40 8.15 4.04 18.40
C PRO A 40 8.33 3.98 16.88
N SER A 41 9.53 3.71 16.36
CA SER A 41 9.74 3.53 14.92
C SER A 41 8.97 2.32 14.37
N GLY A 42 8.90 1.21 15.11
CA GLY A 42 8.14 0.03 14.73
C GLY A 42 6.63 0.30 14.71
N LEU A 43 6.11 0.98 15.74
CA LEU A 43 4.72 1.44 15.82
C LEU A 43 4.36 2.36 14.64
N ALA A 44 5.24 3.32 14.32
CA ALA A 44 5.04 4.21 13.19
C ALA A 44 5.02 3.44 11.85
N LEU A 45 5.86 2.40 11.71
CA LEU A 45 5.89 1.56 10.52
C LEU A 45 4.61 0.73 10.39
N ALA A 46 4.10 0.17 11.49
CA ALA A 46 2.86 -0.59 11.54
C ALA A 46 1.64 0.29 11.20
N LEU A 47 1.59 1.52 11.73
CA LEU A 47 0.54 2.49 11.41
C LEU A 47 0.58 2.86 9.91
N THR A 48 1.78 3.06 9.37
CA THR A 48 1.97 3.42 7.96
C THR A 48 1.54 2.26 7.04
N SER A 49 1.94 1.03 7.35
CA SER A 49 1.55 -0.15 6.55
C SER A 49 0.04 -0.41 6.60
N GLY A 50 -0.59 -0.26 7.77
CA GLY A 50 -2.04 -0.35 7.92
C GLY A 50 -2.79 0.71 7.10
N THR A 51 -2.30 1.95 7.13
CA THR A 51 -2.87 3.05 6.34
C THR A 51 -2.79 2.79 4.84
N ILE A 52 -1.65 2.32 4.34
CA ILE A 52 -1.48 1.97 2.92
C ILE A 52 -2.47 0.87 2.51
N SER A 53 -2.71 -0.13 3.37
CA SER A 53 -3.70 -1.19 3.09
C SER A 53 -5.11 -0.64 2.94
N VAL A 54 -5.53 0.27 3.84
CA VAL A 54 -6.85 0.91 3.79
C VAL A 54 -6.99 1.79 2.54
N VAL A 55 -5.98 2.61 2.26
CA VAL A 55 -5.95 3.48 1.07
C VAL A 55 -6.02 2.66 -0.22
N SER A 56 -5.25 1.58 -0.32
CA SER A 56 -5.26 0.68 -1.49
C SER A 56 -6.65 0.12 -1.79
N ARG A 57 -7.43 -0.22 -0.76
CA ARG A 57 -8.83 -0.69 -0.93
C ARG A 57 -9.74 0.40 -1.49
N TYR A 58 -9.63 1.63 -0.99
CA TYR A 58 -10.45 2.74 -1.48
C TYR A 58 -10.07 3.18 -2.90
N THR A 59 -8.78 3.23 -3.21
CA THR A 59 -8.28 3.52 -4.56
C THR A 59 -8.68 2.43 -5.55
N GLY A 60 -8.59 1.15 -5.17
CA GLY A 60 -8.99 0.03 -6.03
C GLY A 60 -10.51 -0.02 -6.34
N ALA A 61 -11.33 0.63 -5.52
CA ALA A 61 -12.78 0.75 -5.74
C ALA A 61 -13.20 1.99 -6.56
N GLY A 62 -12.25 2.75 -7.10
CA GLY A 62 -12.54 3.98 -7.87
C GLY A 62 -13.01 5.17 -7.02
N ARG A 63 -12.87 5.09 -5.69
CA ARG A 63 -13.36 6.10 -4.72
C ARG A 63 -12.20 6.98 -4.22
N SER A 64 -11.50 7.65 -5.13
CA SER A 64 -10.28 8.43 -4.81
C SER A 64 -10.53 9.56 -3.80
N ALA A 65 -11.71 10.20 -3.82
CA ALA A 65 -12.06 11.21 -2.83
C ALA A 65 -12.14 10.66 -1.40
N ASP A 66 -12.65 9.43 -1.23
CA ASP A 66 -12.72 8.77 0.08
C ASP A 66 -11.34 8.30 0.56
N ALA A 67 -10.44 7.97 -0.37
CA ALA A 67 -9.05 7.65 -0.06
C ALA A 67 -8.32 8.87 0.54
N ASP A 68 -8.54 10.07 0.01
CA ASP A 68 -7.96 11.31 0.55
C ASP A 68 -8.50 11.67 1.93
N PHE A 69 -9.80 11.45 2.18
CA PHE A 69 -10.38 11.60 3.53
C PHE A 69 -9.80 10.58 4.51
N ALA A 70 -9.60 9.33 4.08
CA ALA A 70 -8.97 8.29 4.90
C ALA A 70 -7.51 8.64 5.26
N ILE A 71 -6.75 9.20 4.30
CA ILE A 71 -5.39 9.70 4.54
C ILE A 71 -5.40 10.81 5.59
N LYS A 72 -6.25 11.85 5.45
CA LYS A 72 -6.36 12.93 6.45
C LYS A 72 -6.69 12.41 7.84
N ARG A 73 -7.53 11.37 7.96
CA ARG A 73 -7.94 10.82 9.25
C ARG A 73 -6.87 9.93 9.89
N SER A 74 -6.18 9.11 9.10
CA SER A 74 -5.01 8.33 9.55
C SER A 74 -3.88 9.23 10.06
N LEU A 75 -3.77 10.41 9.47
CA LEU A 75 -2.80 11.41 9.83
C LEU A 75 -3.13 12.12 11.14
N TYR A 76 -4.40 12.45 11.37
CA TYR A 76 -4.86 12.92 12.68
C TYR A 76 -4.55 11.92 13.80
N LEU A 77 -4.60 10.62 13.49
CA LEU A 77 -4.19 9.54 14.41
C LEU A 77 -2.68 9.46 14.65
N SER A 78 -1.84 9.91 13.70
CA SER A 78 -0.39 9.92 13.85
C SER A 78 0.14 11.00 14.81
N VAL A 79 -0.59 12.11 14.97
CA VAL A 79 -0.25 13.22 15.87
C VAL A 79 -0.17 12.77 17.34
N PRO A 80 -1.23 12.18 17.95
CA PRO A 80 -1.17 11.77 19.36
C PRO A 80 -0.14 10.66 19.60
N ILE A 81 0.10 9.78 18.62
CA ILE A 81 1.12 8.74 18.71
C ILE A 81 2.51 9.37 18.78
N THR A 82 2.78 10.37 17.95
CA THR A 82 4.07 11.07 17.90
C THR A 82 4.29 11.91 19.17
N VAL A 83 3.26 12.62 19.63
CA VAL A 83 3.31 13.41 20.86
C VAL A 83 3.50 12.50 22.08
N GLY A 84 2.77 11.39 22.16
CA GLY A 84 2.95 10.40 23.21
C GLY A 84 4.38 9.85 23.24
N SER A 85 4.92 9.46 22.08
CA SER A 85 6.29 8.98 21.95
C SER A 85 7.34 9.99 22.41
N TRP A 86 7.08 11.29 22.21
CA TRP A 86 7.98 12.37 22.63
C TRP A 86 7.92 12.65 24.14
N LEU A 87 6.73 12.60 24.74
CA LEU A 87 6.53 12.81 26.17
C LEU A 87 7.15 11.69 27.01
N PHE A 88 6.97 10.43 26.59
CA PHE A 88 7.50 9.25 27.30
C PHE A 88 8.96 8.94 26.95
N ALA A 89 9.66 9.80 26.22
CA ALA A 89 11.04 9.56 25.80
C ALA A 89 12.01 9.39 26.98
N THR A 90 11.82 10.15 28.07
CA THR A 90 12.66 10.05 29.27
C THR A 90 12.39 8.77 30.04
N ASP A 91 11.12 8.41 30.21
CA ASP A 91 10.73 7.18 30.90
C ASP A 91 11.21 5.93 30.15
N LEU A 92 11.11 5.94 28.82
CA LEU A 92 11.61 4.86 27.96
C LEU A 92 13.10 4.61 28.17
N VAL A 93 13.91 5.67 28.23
CA VAL A 93 15.37 5.54 28.42
C VAL A 93 15.70 5.19 29.87
N GLY A 94 14.98 5.76 30.85
CA GLY A 94 15.14 5.44 32.27
C GLY A 94 14.76 3.99 32.61
N LEU A 95 13.95 3.33 31.78
CA LEU A 95 13.70 1.89 31.90
C LEU A 95 14.92 1.03 31.57
N LEU A 96 15.88 1.54 30.78
CA LEU A 96 17.05 0.79 30.33
C LEU A 96 18.29 1.06 31.17
N THR A 97 18.33 2.14 31.97
CA THR A 97 19.51 2.49 32.78
C THR A 97 19.15 3.28 34.03
N ASP A 98 19.88 3.03 35.12
CA ASP A 98 19.79 3.80 36.37
C ASP A 98 20.77 4.98 36.42
N ASP A 99 21.64 5.15 35.41
CA ASP A 99 22.56 6.30 35.35
C ASP A 99 21.79 7.56 34.92
N PRO A 100 21.67 8.58 35.80
CA PRO A 100 20.93 9.80 35.47
C PRO A 100 21.55 10.58 34.31
N ARG A 101 22.88 10.54 34.15
CA ARG A 101 23.58 11.28 33.11
C ARG A 101 23.40 10.61 31.74
N ALA A 102 23.44 9.28 31.70
CA ALA A 102 23.14 8.53 30.48
C ALA A 102 21.67 8.69 30.07
N THR A 103 20.76 8.72 31.05
CA THR A 103 19.33 8.92 30.83
C THR A 103 19.02 10.28 30.22
N GLU A 104 19.59 11.36 30.78
CA GLU A 104 19.39 12.72 30.25
C GLU A 104 19.87 12.85 28.80
N LEU A 105 21.08 12.35 28.52
CA LEU A 105 21.68 12.42 27.18
C LEU A 105 20.93 11.54 26.17
N GLY A 106 20.56 10.32 26.55
CA GLY A 106 19.81 9.40 25.71
C GLY A 106 18.38 9.88 25.44
N ALA A 107 17.72 10.47 26.44
CA ALA A 107 16.40 11.08 26.29
C ALA A 107 16.44 12.32 25.40
N ALA A 108 17.48 13.16 25.53
CA ALA A 108 17.68 14.31 24.64
C ALA A 108 17.84 13.87 23.18
N TYR A 109 18.66 12.84 22.93
CA TYR A 109 18.79 12.23 21.60
C TYR A 109 17.44 11.72 21.09
N LEU A 110 16.72 10.94 21.91
CA LEU A 110 15.44 10.35 21.50
C LEU A 110 14.40 11.42 21.17
N ARG A 111 14.32 12.52 21.95
CA ARG A 111 13.43 13.65 21.68
C ARG A 111 13.71 14.30 20.32
N VAL A 112 14.98 14.53 19.98
CA VAL A 112 15.39 15.12 18.69
C VAL A 112 15.01 14.20 17.53
N VAL A 113 15.24 12.90 17.69
CA VAL A 113 14.89 11.91 16.67
C VAL A 113 13.36 11.80 16.49
N MET A 114 12.60 11.82 17.58
CA MET A 114 11.13 11.82 17.52
C MET A 114 10.59 13.08 16.82
N LEU A 115 11.20 14.24 17.05
CA LEU A 115 10.84 15.47 16.34
C LEU A 115 11.08 15.36 14.82
N SER A 116 12.18 14.72 14.44
CA SER A 116 12.51 14.44 13.03
C SER A 116 11.48 13.52 12.37
N LEU A 117 10.95 12.54 13.12
CA LEU A 117 9.84 11.70 12.67
C LEU A 117 8.57 12.52 12.43
N ALA A 118 8.23 13.41 13.37
CA ALA A 118 7.08 14.31 13.25
C ALA A 118 7.16 15.16 11.98
N LEU A 119 8.32 15.78 11.73
CA LEU A 119 8.59 16.57 10.53
C LEU A 119 8.47 15.73 9.26
N ARG A 120 8.96 14.49 9.28
CA ARG A 120 8.85 13.57 8.14
C ARG A 120 7.39 13.26 7.79
N PHE A 121 6.52 13.07 8.79
CA PHE A 121 5.08 12.91 8.57
C PHE A 121 4.49 14.18 7.96
N TRP A 122 4.83 15.35 8.50
CA TRP A 122 4.37 16.64 7.96
C TRP A 122 4.77 16.85 6.49
N GLY A 123 6.02 16.55 6.14
CA GLY A 123 6.52 16.64 4.77
C GLY A 123 5.78 15.75 3.78
N MET A 124 5.36 14.54 4.20
CA MET A 124 4.53 13.67 3.36
C MET A 124 3.14 14.25 3.08
N ILE A 125 2.53 14.92 4.07
CA ILE A 125 1.22 15.58 3.92
C ILE A 125 1.32 16.72 2.93
N ALA A 126 2.34 17.57 3.10
CA ALA A 126 2.58 18.70 2.22
C ALA A 126 2.76 18.24 0.76
N ALA A 127 3.53 17.16 0.54
CA ALA A 127 3.70 16.58 -0.79
C ALA A 127 2.39 16.09 -1.42
N ARG A 128 1.48 15.50 -0.63
CA ARG A 128 0.16 15.06 -1.12
C ARG A 128 -0.82 16.21 -1.33
N ALA A 129 -0.76 17.24 -0.49
CA ALA A 129 -1.53 18.47 -0.68
C ALA A 129 -1.13 19.19 -1.97
N LEU A 130 0.18 19.23 -2.28
CA LEU A 130 0.69 19.77 -3.53
C LEU A 130 0.32 18.90 -4.74
N ALA A 131 0.40 17.57 -4.60
CA ALA A 131 0.03 16.63 -5.67
C ALA A 131 -1.48 16.56 -5.94
N GLY A 132 -2.30 16.96 -4.98
CA GLY A 132 -3.77 17.02 -5.10
C GLY A 132 -4.31 18.36 -5.57
N SER A 133 -3.46 19.35 -5.87
CA SER A 133 -3.91 20.56 -6.56
C SER A 133 -4.32 20.15 -7.97
N PRO A 134 -5.61 20.23 -8.34
CA PRO A 134 -5.99 20.01 -9.72
C PRO A 134 -5.27 21.08 -10.53
N ALA A 135 -4.32 20.68 -11.38
CA ALA A 135 -4.07 21.47 -12.58
C ALA A 135 -5.44 21.55 -13.28
N ASP A 136 -5.90 22.77 -13.56
CA ASP A 136 -7.21 23.05 -14.13
C ASP A 136 -7.61 21.98 -15.15
N PRO A 137 -8.82 21.39 -15.07
CA PRO A 137 -9.31 20.56 -16.15
C PRO A 137 -9.36 21.46 -17.40
N ASP A 138 -8.50 21.16 -18.35
CA ASP A 138 -8.50 21.77 -19.67
C ASP A 138 -9.93 21.59 -20.25
N PRO A 139 -10.72 22.65 -20.43
CA PRO A 139 -12.11 22.54 -20.85
C PRO A 139 -12.28 21.93 -22.26
N ASP A 140 -11.19 21.72 -23.00
CA ASP A 140 -11.19 21.21 -24.37
C ASP A 140 -11.09 19.67 -24.48
N LEU A 141 -10.93 18.93 -23.38
CA LEU A 141 -10.81 17.45 -23.43
C LEU A 141 -12.13 16.67 -23.50
N ASP A 142 -13.29 17.33 -23.60
CA ASP A 142 -14.58 16.67 -23.93
C ASP A 142 -14.82 16.52 -25.45
N SER A 143 -13.86 16.93 -26.29
CA SER A 143 -13.91 16.75 -27.76
C SER A 143 -13.17 15.51 -28.24
N GLY A 144 -13.40 14.36 -27.59
CA GLY A 144 -12.99 13.07 -28.14
C GLY A 144 -13.79 12.74 -29.41
N PRO A 145 -13.20 12.18 -30.48
CA PRO A 145 -13.94 11.89 -31.70
C PRO A 145 -15.07 10.91 -31.38
N GLU A 146 -16.30 11.30 -31.75
CA GLU A 146 -17.51 10.49 -31.65
C GLU A 146 -17.20 9.02 -31.93
N ARG A 147 -17.38 8.16 -30.91
CA ARG A 147 -17.31 6.71 -31.09
C ARG A 147 -18.50 6.30 -31.95
N GLY A 148 -18.26 6.22 -33.27
CA GLY A 148 -19.22 5.68 -34.22
C GLY A 148 -19.74 4.30 -33.78
N PRO A 149 -20.94 3.91 -34.24
CA PRO A 149 -21.65 2.75 -33.71
C PRO A 149 -20.78 1.48 -33.72
N VAL A 150 -20.72 0.83 -32.56
CA VAL A 150 -19.98 -0.43 -32.36
C VAL A 150 -20.46 -1.46 -33.37
N ARG A 151 -19.61 -1.75 -34.36
CA ARG A 151 -19.88 -2.75 -35.39
C ARG A 151 -19.96 -4.13 -34.73
N PRO A 152 -21.04 -4.91 -34.89
CA PRO A 152 -21.13 -6.23 -34.27
C PRO A 152 -20.02 -7.15 -34.79
N PRO A 153 -19.52 -8.09 -33.96
CA PRO A 153 -18.42 -8.95 -34.32
C PRO A 153 -18.76 -9.77 -35.57
N GLY A 154 -17.93 -9.61 -36.60
CA GLY A 154 -18.07 -10.32 -37.86
C GLY A 154 -18.07 -11.83 -37.65
N THR A 155 -19.06 -12.49 -38.25
CA THR A 155 -19.03 -13.93 -38.49
C THR A 155 -17.72 -14.27 -39.21
N ARG A 156 -16.90 -15.13 -38.60
CA ARG A 156 -15.70 -15.69 -39.24
C ARG A 156 -16.05 -16.20 -40.64
N PRO A 157 -15.25 -15.93 -41.68
CA PRO A 157 -15.43 -16.58 -42.97
C PRO A 157 -15.33 -18.08 -42.76
N SER A 158 -16.41 -18.77 -43.11
CA SER A 158 -16.50 -20.22 -43.19
C SER A 158 -15.31 -20.77 -43.98
N ASP A 159 -14.61 -21.74 -43.39
CA ASP A 159 -13.62 -22.61 -44.01
C ASP A 159 -14.24 -23.29 -45.25
N ARG A 160 -14.12 -22.63 -46.39
CA ARG A 160 -14.54 -23.12 -47.71
C ARG A 160 -13.27 -23.35 -48.50
N GLY A 161 -12.60 -24.47 -48.27
CA GLY A 161 -11.33 -24.70 -48.97
C GLY A 161 -10.55 -25.98 -48.68
N ARG A 162 -11.15 -27.06 -48.17
CA ARG A 162 -10.47 -28.36 -48.17
C ARG A 162 -11.30 -29.42 -48.89
N ARG A 163 -10.95 -29.63 -50.16
CA ARG A 163 -11.37 -30.77 -50.97
C ARG A 163 -10.82 -32.06 -50.33
N PRO A 164 -11.65 -33.06 -49.98
CA PRO A 164 -11.15 -34.38 -49.64
C PRO A 164 -10.78 -35.14 -50.91
N ILE A 165 -9.59 -35.75 -50.90
CA ILE A 165 -9.10 -36.63 -51.94
C ILE A 165 -9.96 -37.89 -51.99
N ARG A 166 -10.31 -38.24 -53.22
CA ARG A 166 -11.14 -39.34 -53.70
C ARG A 166 -10.62 -40.71 -53.21
N SER A 167 -11.45 -41.40 -52.43
CA SER A 167 -11.47 -42.87 -52.25
C SER A 167 -12.90 -43.16 -51.79
N GLY A 168 -13.79 -43.76 -52.58
CA GLY A 168 -13.70 -45.08 -53.16
C GLY A 168 -14.91 -45.85 -52.64
N ALA A 169 -15.81 -46.23 -53.56
CA ALA A 169 -16.81 -47.29 -53.41
C ALA A 169 -18.07 -47.09 -52.52
N VAL A 170 -19.20 -47.06 -53.25
CA VAL A 170 -20.39 -47.93 -53.06
C VAL A 170 -21.52 -47.47 -52.13
N SER A 171 -22.56 -46.97 -52.82
CA SER A 171 -23.98 -47.34 -52.70
C SER A 171 -24.67 -47.25 -51.34
N THR A 172 -25.28 -46.08 -51.15
CA THR A 172 -26.67 -45.85 -50.71
C THR A 172 -27.55 -47.10 -50.60
N SER A 173 -28.02 -47.40 -49.38
CA SER A 173 -29.29 -48.09 -49.18
C SER A 173 -30.03 -47.53 -47.97
N ALA A 174 -31.29 -47.19 -48.21
CA ALA A 174 -32.45 -47.25 -47.32
C ALA A 174 -32.68 -46.22 -46.17
N ARG A 175 -33.86 -45.58 -46.30
CA ARG A 175 -34.87 -45.18 -45.28
C ARG A 175 -34.55 -43.97 -44.37
N ARG A 176 -35.25 -42.82 -44.47
CA ARG A 176 -36.66 -42.50 -44.04
C ARG A 176 -36.98 -43.11 -42.66
N THR A 177 -37.38 -42.43 -41.58
CA THR A 177 -37.97 -41.10 -41.27
C THR A 177 -37.97 -40.96 -39.71
N PRO A 178 -38.49 -39.87 -39.10
CA PRO A 178 -38.01 -39.30 -37.83
C PRO A 178 -38.98 -39.49 -36.63
N ALA A 179 -38.56 -39.10 -35.42
CA ALA A 179 -39.39 -38.51 -34.35
C ALA A 179 -38.48 -38.21 -33.13
N HIS A 180 -38.30 -36.95 -32.74
CA HIS A 180 -39.04 -36.24 -31.68
C HIS A 180 -38.76 -36.73 -30.26
N GLY A 181 -38.15 -35.85 -29.46
CA GLY A 181 -37.90 -36.05 -28.03
C GLY A 181 -37.19 -34.84 -27.42
N SER A 182 -37.91 -33.73 -27.29
CA SER A 182 -37.52 -32.56 -26.48
C SER A 182 -37.73 -32.87 -25.00
N SER A 183 -36.75 -32.58 -24.14
CA SER A 183 -36.99 -31.94 -22.83
C SER A 183 -35.67 -31.58 -22.13
N ALA A 184 -35.61 -30.32 -21.70
CA ALA A 184 -34.53 -29.70 -20.95
C ALA A 184 -34.55 -30.09 -19.45
N PRO A 185 -33.43 -29.91 -18.71
CA PRO A 185 -33.43 -30.05 -17.25
C PRO A 185 -33.79 -28.71 -16.56
N SER A 186 -34.74 -28.80 -15.62
CA SER A 186 -35.15 -27.73 -14.72
C SER A 186 -34.29 -27.65 -13.45
N ARG A 187 -33.68 -26.49 -13.25
CA ARG A 187 -33.85 -25.59 -12.08
C ARG A 187 -33.55 -26.08 -10.64
N THR A 188 -32.60 -25.34 -10.03
CA THR A 188 -32.67 -24.61 -8.73
C THR A 188 -32.76 -25.32 -7.38
N GLY A 189 -31.91 -24.83 -6.46
CA GLY A 189 -32.17 -24.74 -5.01
C GLY A 189 -30.92 -24.33 -4.21
N ARG A 190 -30.39 -23.10 -4.34
CA ARG A 190 -30.47 -22.00 -3.36
C ARG A 190 -30.90 -22.34 -1.90
N ALA A 191 -29.92 -22.21 -0.99
CA ALA A 191 -29.82 -21.30 0.16
C ALA A 191 -30.88 -21.27 1.29
N ARG A 192 -30.40 -21.40 2.55
CA ARG A 192 -30.64 -20.59 3.79
C ARG A 192 -30.10 -21.40 5.00
N LEU A 193 -29.18 -20.91 5.85
CA LEU A 193 -29.19 -19.83 6.86
C LEU A 193 -30.16 -20.05 8.05
N VAL A 194 -29.66 -19.72 9.25
CA VAL A 194 -30.29 -19.43 10.57
C VAL A 194 -29.79 -20.44 11.63
N VAL A 195 -28.77 -20.13 12.43
CA VAL A 195 -28.75 -19.29 13.66
C VAL A 195 -29.72 -19.80 14.73
N HIS A 196 -29.17 -20.48 15.74
CA HIS A 196 -29.38 -20.19 17.17
C HIS A 196 -28.21 -20.77 17.96
#